data_AF-A0A6C0K256-F1
#
_entry.id   AF-A0A6C0K256-F1
#
_cell.length_a   1.000
_cell.length_b   1.000
_cell.length_c   1.000
_cell.angle_alpha   90.00
_cell.angle_beta   90.00
_cell.angle_gamma   90.00
#
_symmetry.space_group_name_H-M   'P 1'
#
loop_
_entity.id
_entity.type
_entity.pdbx_description
1 polymer ?
#
loop_
_entity_poly.entity_id
_entity_poly.type
_entity_poly.pdbx_seq_one_letter_code
_entity_poly.pdbx_strand_id
1 'polypeptide(L)'
;MRRPPSYSDSYLARTVNIQGTLTLTPTLEPLVIPADIYPPTLKLNEVVDENKPIDHSCIIFIIKGSLHLFFISMFETIFYFLYVSQSENQGILNTIDSYYSPIVQSCSDWTNISRTLIGFILHEEFNKTAIDNDGHSAEISRSTFNTGLLHQSIWYSVASLGICLVMVVIIWFRKIHVKWQKLMLEHLAFVLILGLYEYFYYEAIIYKYETISTAELNKYIVDGLYQCVAR
;
A
#
# COMPACT_ATOMS: atom_id res chain seq x y z
N MET A 1 11.98 9.28 30.93
CA MET A 1 10.51 9.26 30.77
C MET A 1 9.96 8.12 31.62
N ARG A 2 9.09 8.39 32.61
CA ARG A 2 8.47 7.36 33.47
C ARG A 2 7.16 6.89 32.86
N ARG A 3 6.96 5.58 32.74
CA ARG A 3 5.71 4.98 32.27
C ARG A 3 4.61 5.12 33.33
N PRO A 4 3.33 5.29 32.93
CA PRO A 4 2.22 5.25 33.87
C PRO A 4 2.08 3.85 34.50
N PRO A 5 1.60 3.76 35.76
CA PRO A 5 1.48 2.51 36.48
C PRO A 5 0.39 1.60 35.88
N SER A 6 0.64 0.29 35.89
CA SER A 6 -0.28 -0.72 35.38
C SER A 6 -1.08 -1.34 36.53
N TYR A 7 -2.32 -1.76 36.27
CA TYR A 7 -3.20 -2.40 37.25
C TYR A 7 -2.68 -3.75 37.79
N SER A 8 -1.63 -4.33 37.20
CA SER A 8 -0.93 -5.50 37.77
C SER A 8 0.04 -5.14 38.90
N ASP A 9 0.40 -3.87 39.06
CA ASP A 9 1.33 -3.42 40.11
C ASP A 9 0.63 -3.21 41.47
N SER A 10 -0.70 -3.36 41.53
CA SER A 10 -1.53 -3.05 42.70
C SER A 10 -1.49 -4.08 43.83
N TYR A 11 -0.91 -5.27 43.60
CA TYR A 11 -0.79 -6.30 44.64
C TYR A 11 0.43 -6.14 45.54
N LEU A 12 1.34 -5.23 45.21
CA LEU A 12 2.42 -4.81 46.10
C LEU A 12 1.98 -3.55 46.85
N ALA A 13 0.97 -3.70 47.71
CA ALA A 13 0.61 -2.68 48.69
C ALA A 13 1.77 -2.53 49.69
N ARG A 14 2.72 -1.67 49.34
CA ARG A 14 3.77 -1.20 50.25
C ARG A 14 3.13 -0.22 51.22
N THR A 15 2.78 -0.68 52.42
CA THR A 15 2.36 0.22 53.51
C THR A 15 3.58 0.97 54.01
N VAL A 16 3.76 2.20 53.55
CA VAL A 16 4.76 3.13 54.08
C VAL A 16 4.15 3.78 55.31
N ASN A 17 4.52 3.29 56.50
CA ASN A 17 4.21 4.01 57.73
C ASN A 17 5.21 5.17 57.89
N ILE A 18 4.69 6.37 58.14
CA ILE A 18 5.45 7.61 58.29
C ILE A 18 6.07 7.62 59.69
N GLN A 19 7.08 6.78 59.91
CA GLN A 19 8.12 6.92 60.93
C GLN A 19 9.09 5.76 60.72
N GLY A 20 10.32 6.09 60.35
CA GLY A 20 11.32 5.14 59.84
C GLY A 20 11.57 3.99 60.80
N THR A 21 11.02 2.82 60.48
CA THR A 21 11.56 1.50 60.85
C THR A 21 10.89 0.46 59.96
N LEU A 22 11.69 -0.19 59.11
CA LEU A 22 11.25 -1.27 58.22
C LEU A 22 11.19 -2.58 59.01
N THR A 23 10.00 -2.95 59.49
CA THR A 23 9.73 -4.30 59.98
C THR A 23 8.96 -5.07 58.91
N LEU A 24 9.62 -6.05 58.29
CA LEU A 24 8.99 -7.07 57.45
C LEU A 24 8.31 -8.08 58.38
N THR A 25 7.00 -7.97 58.56
CA THR A 25 6.17 -9.07 59.09
C THR A 25 5.53 -9.82 57.92
N PRO A 26 5.90 -11.08 57.66
CA PRO A 26 5.21 -11.93 56.70
C PRO A 26 4.16 -12.73 57.45
N THR A 27 3.08 -12.09 57.86
CA THR A 27 1.88 -12.78 58.30
C THR A 27 0.70 -12.15 57.59
N LEU A 28 0.38 -12.73 56.42
CA LEU A 28 -0.90 -12.53 55.78
C LEU A 28 -1.97 -13.04 56.74
N GLU A 29 -2.58 -12.13 57.49
CA GLU A 29 -3.84 -12.43 58.14
C GLU A 29 -4.86 -12.75 57.04
N PRO A 30 -5.55 -13.91 57.10
CA PRO A 30 -6.57 -14.24 56.14
C PRO A 30 -7.68 -13.19 56.22
N LEU A 31 -8.01 -12.61 55.07
CA LEU A 31 -9.13 -11.68 54.94
C LEU A 31 -10.42 -12.44 55.30
N VAL A 32 -10.90 -12.26 56.53
CA VAL A 32 -12.19 -12.80 56.97
C VAL A 32 -13.28 -11.93 56.34
N ILE A 33 -13.84 -12.40 55.23
CA ILE A 33 -15.01 -11.76 54.61
C ILE A 33 -16.20 -12.05 55.53
N PRO A 34 -16.88 -11.03 56.09
CA PRO A 34 -18.04 -11.25 56.94
C PRO A 34 -19.14 -11.97 56.14
N ALA A 35 -19.57 -13.13 56.66
CA ALA A 35 -20.52 -14.02 56.01
C ALA A 35 -21.96 -13.48 55.93
N ASP A 36 -22.22 -12.30 56.50
CA ASP A 36 -23.57 -11.72 56.61
C ASP A 36 -23.95 -10.78 55.45
N ILE A 37 -23.11 -10.65 54.42
CA ILE A 37 -23.53 -10.00 53.18
C ILE A 37 -24.27 -11.03 52.35
N TYR A 38 -25.56 -11.17 52.64
CA TYR A 38 -26.54 -11.88 51.85
C TYR A 38 -26.25 -11.74 50.34
N PRO A 39 -26.27 -12.84 49.56
CA PRO A 39 -26.19 -12.71 48.11
C PRO A 39 -27.34 -11.81 47.67
N PRO A 40 -27.09 -10.74 46.90
CA PRO A 40 -28.17 -9.95 46.35
C PRO A 40 -29.08 -10.91 45.60
N THR A 41 -30.35 -10.97 46.01
CA THR A 41 -31.38 -11.73 45.30
C THR A 41 -31.38 -11.20 43.87
N LEU A 42 -30.82 -12.02 42.98
CA LEU A 42 -30.69 -11.73 41.58
C LEU A 42 -32.11 -11.66 41.04
N LYS A 43 -32.65 -10.45 40.92
CA LYS A 43 -33.95 -10.18 40.32
C LYS A 43 -33.82 -10.53 38.84
N LEU A 44 -34.08 -11.79 38.53
CA LEU A 44 -34.13 -12.36 37.19
C LEU A 44 -35.42 -11.92 36.47
N ASN A 45 -35.67 -10.60 36.45
CA ASN A 45 -36.71 -9.94 35.68
C ASN A 45 -36.13 -8.62 35.18
N GLU A 46 -34.93 -8.68 34.59
CA GLU A 46 -34.53 -7.65 33.65
C GLU A 46 -35.40 -7.86 32.42
N VAL A 47 -36.40 -6.99 32.25
CA VAL A 47 -37.14 -6.85 31.01
C VAL A 47 -36.08 -6.61 29.95
N VAL A 48 -35.83 -7.62 29.12
CA VAL A 48 -34.95 -7.49 27.96
C VAL A 48 -35.58 -6.41 27.10
N ASP A 49 -34.96 -5.23 27.13
CA ASP A 49 -35.38 -4.07 26.37
C ASP A 49 -35.27 -4.44 24.88
N GLU A 50 -36.40 -4.87 24.30
CA GLU A 50 -36.55 -5.29 22.91
C GLU A 50 -36.30 -4.13 21.93
N ASN A 51 -36.13 -2.91 22.43
CA ASN A 51 -35.82 -1.71 21.67
C ASN A 51 -34.35 -1.29 21.78
N LYS A 52 -33.43 -2.22 22.06
CA LYS A 52 -32.00 -1.91 21.98
C LYS A 52 -31.68 -1.49 20.53
N PRO A 53 -31.22 -0.25 20.30
CA PRO A 53 -30.98 0.25 18.96
C PRO A 53 -30.02 -0.69 18.24
N ILE A 54 -30.39 -1.03 17.00
CA ILE A 54 -29.61 -1.83 16.06
C ILE A 54 -28.12 -1.51 16.24
N ASP A 55 -27.28 -2.52 16.46
CA ASP A 55 -25.84 -2.39 16.72
C ASP A 55 -25.16 -1.58 15.60
N HIS A 56 -25.12 -0.25 15.76
CA HIS A 56 -24.48 0.69 14.83
C HIS A 56 -23.00 0.36 14.63
N SER A 57 -22.40 -0.39 15.55
CA SER A 57 -21.00 -0.81 15.51
C SER A 57 -20.63 -1.61 14.24
N CYS A 58 -21.50 -2.50 13.75
CA CYS A 58 -21.21 -3.30 12.55
C CYS A 58 -21.21 -2.44 11.28
N ILE A 59 -22.19 -1.54 11.17
CA ILE A 59 -22.30 -0.59 10.05
C ILE A 59 -21.09 0.35 10.05
N ILE A 60 -20.71 0.89 11.22
CA ILE A 60 -19.54 1.76 11.37
C ILE A 60 -18.25 1.01 10.98
N PHE A 61 -18.09 -0.24 11.41
CA PHE A 61 -16.92 -1.05 11.07
C PHE A 61 -16.79 -1.24 9.56
N ILE A 62 -17.89 -1.55 8.88
CA ILE A 62 -17.87 -1.78 7.43
C ILE A 62 -17.63 -0.49 6.68
N ILE A 63 -18.27 0.61 7.05
CA ILE A 63 -18.00 1.92 6.45
C ILE A 63 -16.51 2.27 6.61
N LYS A 64 -15.95 2.06 7.80
CA LYS A 64 -14.52 2.32 8.07
C LYS A 64 -13.62 1.42 7.24
N GLY A 65 -13.89 0.11 7.19
CA GLY A 65 -13.11 -0.86 6.39
C GLY A 65 -13.20 -0.55 4.90
N SER A 66 -14.39 -0.16 4.43
CA SER A 66 -14.66 0.22 3.05
C SER A 66 -13.89 1.47 2.64
N LEU A 67 -13.95 2.52 3.47
CA LEU A 67 -13.15 3.73 3.26
C LEU A 67 -11.67 3.41 3.26
N HIS A 68 -11.20 2.56 4.17
CA HIS A 68 -9.80 2.17 4.24
C HIS A 68 -9.35 1.46 2.96
N LEU A 69 -10.12 0.47 2.48
CA LEU A 69 -9.82 -0.26 1.26
C LEU A 69 -9.85 0.66 0.03
N PHE A 70 -10.81 1.59 -0.04
CA PHE A 70 -10.86 2.60 -1.10
C PHE A 70 -9.63 3.50 -1.09
N PHE A 71 -9.23 4.02 0.08
CA PHE A 71 -8.05 4.88 0.19
C PHE A 71 -6.75 4.13 -0.13
N ILE A 72 -6.62 2.88 0.31
CA ILE A 72 -5.48 2.03 -0.07
C ILE A 72 -5.46 1.85 -1.59
N SER A 73 -6.59 1.50 -2.20
CA SER A 73 -6.65 1.26 -3.64
C SER A 73 -6.34 2.52 -4.47
N MET A 74 -6.85 3.67 -4.05
CA MET A 74 -6.55 4.96 -4.68
C MET A 74 -5.07 5.33 -4.49
N PHE A 75 -4.55 5.18 -3.27
CA PHE A 75 -3.15 5.45 -2.97
C PHE A 75 -2.22 4.56 -3.79
N GLU A 76 -2.51 3.28 -3.88
CA GLU A 76 -1.72 2.30 -4.63
C GLU A 76 -1.71 2.62 -6.13
N THR A 77 -2.87 2.99 -6.69
CA THR A 77 -2.97 3.45 -8.07
C THR A 77 -2.09 4.67 -8.31
N ILE A 78 -2.22 5.69 -7.47
CA ILE A 78 -1.44 6.93 -7.60
C ILE A 78 0.06 6.64 -7.42
N PHE A 79 0.41 5.89 -6.38
CA PHE A 79 1.78 5.56 -6.05
C PHE A 79 2.45 4.72 -7.14
N TYR A 80 1.76 3.72 -7.67
CA TYR A 80 2.31 2.88 -8.72
C TYR A 80 2.58 3.68 -10.00
N PHE A 81 1.57 4.36 -10.54
CA PHE A 81 1.72 5.04 -11.82
C PHE A 81 2.57 6.31 -11.73
N LEU A 82 2.44 7.12 -10.67
CA LEU A 82 3.21 8.36 -10.56
C LEU A 82 4.62 8.17 -10.02
N TYR A 83 4.88 7.13 -9.22
CA TYR A 83 6.17 6.95 -8.57
C TYR A 83 6.89 5.69 -9.03
N VAL A 84 6.32 4.50 -8.82
CA VAL A 84 7.02 3.24 -9.12
C VAL A 84 7.35 3.14 -10.61
N SER A 85 6.38 3.38 -11.47
CA SER A 85 6.53 3.25 -12.92
C SER A 85 7.52 4.28 -13.51
N GLN A 86 7.51 5.50 -12.98
CA GLN A 86 8.46 6.54 -13.38
C GLN A 86 9.88 6.22 -12.90
N SER A 87 10.01 5.75 -11.65
CA SER A 87 11.29 5.35 -11.08
C SER A 87 11.91 4.17 -11.83
N GLU A 88 11.11 3.20 -12.26
CA GLU A 88 11.57 2.05 -13.04
C GLU A 88 12.08 2.49 -14.42
N ASN A 89 11.28 3.28 -15.14
CA ASN A 89 11.68 3.83 -16.44
C ASN A 89 12.96 4.66 -16.34
N GLN A 90 13.09 5.50 -15.30
CA GLN A 90 14.32 6.26 -15.05
C GLN A 90 15.50 5.35 -14.70
N GLY A 91 15.27 4.28 -13.95
CA GLY A 91 16.31 3.30 -13.62
C GLY A 91 16.87 2.60 -14.86
N ILE A 92 16.01 2.24 -15.81
CA ILE A 92 16.40 1.68 -17.11
C ILE A 92 17.22 2.71 -17.90
N LEU A 93 16.71 3.94 -18.05
CA LEU A 93 17.41 5.00 -18.77
C LEU A 93 18.79 5.30 -18.16
N ASN A 94 18.87 5.45 -16.84
CA ASN A 94 20.13 5.67 -16.13
C ASN A 94 21.14 4.53 -16.35
N THR A 95 20.65 3.28 -16.36
CA THR A 95 21.49 2.11 -16.61
C THR A 95 22.07 2.16 -18.02
N ILE A 96 21.26 2.51 -19.01
CA ILE A 96 21.70 2.60 -20.39
C ILE A 96 22.62 3.81 -20.60
N ASP A 97 22.29 4.97 -20.02
CA ASP A 97 23.16 6.15 -19.96
C ASP A 97 24.54 5.79 -19.43
N SER A 98 24.64 4.94 -18.41
CA SER A 98 25.95 4.54 -17.87
C SER A 98 26.83 3.81 -18.89
N TYR A 99 26.25 3.15 -19.89
CA TYR A 99 26.98 2.45 -20.95
C TYR A 99 27.36 3.37 -22.12
N TYR A 100 26.44 4.21 -22.61
CA TYR A 100 26.70 5.01 -23.83
C TYR A 100 27.13 6.45 -23.54
N SER A 101 26.82 7.03 -22.38
CA SER A 101 27.21 8.41 -22.03
C SER A 101 28.73 8.63 -22.06
N PRO A 102 29.61 7.71 -21.61
CA PRO A 102 31.05 7.87 -21.75
C PRO A 102 31.50 7.98 -23.21
N ILE A 103 30.86 7.23 -24.12
CA ILE A 103 31.13 7.33 -25.57
C ILE A 103 30.72 8.72 -26.05
N VAL A 104 29.53 9.19 -25.67
CA VAL A 104 29.02 10.50 -26.08
C VAL A 104 29.87 11.65 -25.53
N GLN A 105 30.34 11.54 -24.29
CA GLN A 105 31.21 12.54 -23.67
C GLN A 105 32.58 12.58 -24.37
N SER A 106 33.12 11.45 -24.82
CA SER A 106 34.40 11.40 -25.54
C SER A 106 34.35 12.07 -26.93
N CYS A 107 33.15 12.30 -27.49
CA CYS A 107 32.99 12.90 -28.81
C CYS A 107 33.55 14.32 -28.91
N SER A 108 33.62 15.07 -27.80
CA SER A 108 34.25 16.39 -27.78
C SER A 108 35.70 16.35 -28.22
N ASP A 109 36.39 15.24 -27.94
CA ASP A 109 37.83 15.07 -28.17
C ASP A 109 38.12 14.42 -29.54
N TRP A 110 37.07 14.03 -30.28
CA TRP A 110 37.22 13.43 -31.59
C TRP A 110 37.65 14.46 -32.63
N THR A 111 38.60 14.07 -33.48
CA THR A 111 38.97 14.87 -34.65
C THR A 111 37.82 14.90 -35.67
N ASN A 112 37.78 15.94 -36.52
CA ASN A 112 36.77 16.05 -37.59
C ASN A 112 36.73 14.81 -38.49
N ILE A 113 37.90 14.22 -38.79
CA ILE A 113 38.00 13.01 -39.61
C ILE A 113 37.33 11.83 -38.91
N SER A 114 37.57 11.65 -37.61
CA SER A 114 36.92 10.60 -36.81
C SER A 114 35.40 10.79 -36.76
N ARG A 115 34.92 12.03 -36.57
CA ARG A 115 33.48 12.35 -36.58
C ARG A 115 32.84 12.02 -37.92
N THR A 116 33.47 12.39 -39.05
CA THR A 116 32.95 12.08 -40.38
C THR A 116 32.94 10.57 -40.64
N LEU A 117 34.00 9.84 -40.27
CA LEU A 117 34.06 8.39 -40.45
C LEU A 117 32.99 7.68 -39.63
N ILE A 118 32.84 8.05 -38.37
CA ILE A 118 31.82 7.46 -37.48
C ILE A 118 30.42 7.85 -37.95
N GLY A 119 30.21 9.07 -38.42
CA GLY A 119 28.96 9.51 -39.04
C GLY A 119 28.59 8.69 -40.27
N PHE A 120 29.57 8.35 -41.10
CA PHE A 120 29.36 7.51 -42.28
C PHE A 120 28.96 6.08 -41.86
N ILE A 121 29.69 5.47 -40.92
CA ILE A 121 29.39 4.14 -40.38
C ILE A 121 27.98 4.12 -39.76
N LEU A 122 27.65 5.12 -38.95
CA LEU A 122 26.32 5.21 -38.32
C LEU A 122 25.21 5.32 -39.37
N HIS A 123 25.43 6.08 -40.44
CA HIS A 123 24.44 6.23 -41.51
C HIS A 123 24.25 4.96 -42.36
N GLU A 124 25.31 4.20 -42.57
CA GLU A 124 25.26 2.94 -43.33
C GLU A 124 24.65 1.80 -42.50
N GLU A 125 25.04 1.69 -41.23
CA GLU A 125 24.59 0.62 -40.33
C GLU A 125 23.21 0.90 -39.71
N PHE A 126 22.89 2.17 -39.42
CA PHE A 126 21.64 2.55 -38.80
C PHE A 126 20.79 3.41 -39.73
N ASN A 127 19.66 2.86 -40.17
CA ASN A 127 18.61 3.65 -40.79
C ASN A 127 17.88 4.46 -39.72
N LYS A 128 18.39 5.67 -39.44
CA LYS A 128 17.85 6.57 -38.42
C LYS A 128 16.33 6.76 -38.55
N THR A 129 15.83 7.01 -39.75
CA THR A 129 14.39 7.25 -39.96
C THR A 129 13.54 6.04 -39.61
N ALA A 130 14.01 4.83 -39.92
CA ALA A 130 13.30 3.62 -39.52
C ALA A 130 13.31 3.45 -37.99
N ILE A 131 14.46 3.63 -37.35
CA ILE A 131 14.61 3.51 -35.89
C ILE A 131 13.76 4.56 -35.15
N ASP A 132 13.73 5.80 -35.64
CA ASP A 132 12.93 6.88 -35.05
C ASP A 132 11.43 6.58 -35.15
N ASN A 133 10.98 6.08 -36.30
CA ASN A 133 9.58 5.71 -36.53
C ASN A 133 9.18 4.50 -35.65
N ASP A 134 10.01 3.47 -35.59
CA ASP A 134 9.77 2.28 -34.78
C ASP A 134 9.75 2.62 -33.29
N GLY A 135 10.73 3.41 -32.83
CA GLY A 135 10.82 3.87 -31.44
C GLY A 135 9.64 4.75 -31.05
N HIS A 136 9.21 5.68 -31.92
CA HIS A 136 8.04 6.51 -31.67
C HIS A 136 6.73 5.70 -31.67
N SER A 137 6.57 4.75 -32.59
CA SER A 137 5.39 3.89 -32.61
C SER A 137 5.32 3.01 -31.36
N ALA A 138 6.46 2.50 -30.87
CA ALA A 138 6.52 1.71 -29.66
C ALA A 138 6.18 2.55 -28.41
N GLU A 139 6.70 3.79 -28.33
CA GLU A 139 6.36 4.77 -27.29
C GLU A 139 4.85 5.04 -27.24
N ILE A 140 4.21 5.30 -28.38
CA ILE A 140 2.77 5.52 -28.47
C ILE A 140 1.99 4.28 -28.04
N SER A 141 2.39 3.10 -28.51
CA SER A 141 1.73 1.83 -28.18
C SER A 141 1.76 1.58 -26.67
N ARG A 142 2.95 1.66 -26.08
CA ARG A 142 3.18 1.48 -24.64
C ARG A 142 2.40 2.52 -23.82
N SER A 143 2.48 3.79 -24.20
CA SER A 143 1.78 4.88 -23.53
C SER A 143 0.26 4.68 -23.55
N THR A 144 -0.29 4.28 -24.69
CA THR A 144 -1.72 3.99 -24.84
C THR A 144 -2.13 2.80 -23.98
N PHE A 145 -1.35 1.71 -24.00
CA PHE A 145 -1.61 0.51 -23.22
C PHE A 145 -1.57 0.79 -21.71
N ASN A 146 -0.51 1.45 -21.23
CA ASN A 146 -0.35 1.80 -19.82
C ASN A 146 -1.40 2.82 -19.34
N THR A 147 -1.83 3.75 -20.20
CA THR A 147 -2.96 4.65 -19.90
C THR A 147 -4.27 3.86 -19.77
N GLY A 148 -4.47 2.84 -20.60
CA GLY A 148 -5.57 1.89 -20.46
C GLY A 148 -5.54 1.15 -19.12
N LEU A 149 -4.37 0.67 -18.69
CA LEU A 149 -4.18 0.04 -17.38
C LEU A 149 -4.47 1.00 -16.22
N LEU A 150 -4.06 2.28 -16.32
CA LEU A 150 -4.40 3.31 -15.33
C LEU A 150 -5.91 3.50 -15.22
N HIS A 151 -6.63 3.59 -16.34
CA HIS A 151 -8.08 3.68 -16.31
C HIS A 151 -8.71 2.43 -15.69
N GLN A 152 -8.19 1.24 -16.00
CA GLN A 152 -8.63 -0.02 -15.42
C GLN A 152 -8.39 -0.07 -13.91
N SER A 153 -7.25 0.39 -13.40
CA SER A 153 -6.97 0.42 -11.97
C SER A 153 -7.90 1.38 -11.22
N ILE A 154 -8.20 2.54 -11.80
CA ILE A 154 -9.20 3.47 -11.25
C ILE A 154 -10.58 2.80 -11.20
N TRP A 155 -10.97 2.06 -12.25
CA TRP A 155 -12.22 1.30 -12.25
C TRP A 155 -12.26 0.23 -11.17
N TYR A 156 -11.14 -0.44 -10.86
CA TYR A 156 -11.06 -1.37 -9.74
C TYR A 156 -11.22 -0.67 -8.39
N SER A 157 -10.64 0.51 -8.20
CA SER A 157 -10.87 1.33 -6.99
C SER A 157 -12.34 1.76 -6.83
N VAL A 158 -13.00 2.10 -7.93
CA VAL A 158 -14.44 2.46 -7.92
C VAL A 158 -15.30 1.22 -7.68
N ALA A 159 -14.99 0.09 -8.31
CA ALA A 159 -15.72 -1.16 -8.13
C ALA A 159 -15.61 -1.70 -6.70
N SER A 160 -14.44 -1.58 -6.07
CA SER A 160 -14.25 -1.99 -4.68
C SER A 160 -15.09 -1.15 -3.71
N LEU A 161 -15.20 0.16 -3.95
CA LEU A 161 -16.13 1.04 -3.24
C LEU A 161 -17.61 0.63 -3.47
N GLY A 162 -17.96 0.25 -4.71
CA GLY A 162 -19.29 -0.24 -5.04
C GLY A 162 -19.68 -1.51 -4.27
N ILE A 163 -18.79 -2.50 -4.24
CA ILE A 163 -18.98 -3.76 -3.47
C ILE A 163 -19.16 -3.45 -1.99
N CYS A 164 -18.36 -2.53 -1.47
CA CYS A 164 -18.45 -2.07 -0.10
C CYS A 164 -19.81 -1.43 0.25
N LEU A 165 -20.34 -0.55 -0.62
CA LEU A 165 -21.66 0.06 -0.43
C LEU A 165 -22.78 -0.99 -0.46
N VAL A 166 -22.69 -1.98 -1.35
CA VAL A 166 -23.64 -3.10 -1.40
C VAL A 166 -23.61 -3.90 -0.09
N MET A 167 -22.43 -4.15 0.48
CA MET A 167 -22.29 -4.83 1.78
C MET A 167 -22.94 -4.06 2.92
N VAL A 168 -22.81 -2.73 2.96
CA VAL A 168 -23.50 -1.87 3.93
C VAL A 168 -25.02 -2.01 3.81
N VAL A 169 -25.55 -1.97 2.58
CA VAL A 169 -26.99 -2.11 2.32
C VAL A 169 -27.51 -3.48 2.77
N ILE A 170 -26.80 -4.57 2.45
CA ILE A 170 -27.18 -5.93 2.86
C ILE A 170 -27.29 -6.04 4.38
N ILE A 171 -26.34 -5.45 5.11
CA ILE A 171 -26.29 -5.54 6.56
C ILE A 171 -27.34 -4.66 7.22
N TRP A 172 -27.60 -3.50 6.64
CA TRP A 172 -28.71 -2.64 7.04
C TRP A 172 -30.05 -3.38 6.97
N PHE A 173 -30.28 -4.17 5.91
CA PHE A 173 -31.49 -5.00 5.81
C PHE A 173 -31.50 -6.21 6.74
N ARG A 174 -30.35 -6.82 7.05
CA ARG A 174 -30.28 -8.09 7.81
C ARG A 174 -30.28 -7.96 9.34
N LYS A 175 -30.18 -6.75 9.91
CA LYS A 175 -30.22 -6.50 11.38
C LYS A 175 -29.42 -7.53 12.21
N ILE A 176 -28.14 -7.70 11.88
CA ILE A 176 -27.30 -8.75 12.49
C ILE A 176 -26.79 -8.29 13.86
N HIS A 177 -27.02 -9.10 14.90
CA HIS A 177 -26.40 -8.91 16.22
C HIS A 177 -25.00 -9.53 16.28
N VAL A 178 -24.03 -8.76 16.80
CA VAL A 178 -22.61 -9.11 16.78
C VAL A 178 -22.15 -9.61 18.15
N LYS A 179 -21.54 -10.80 18.17
CA LYS A 179 -20.86 -11.37 19.34
C LYS A 179 -19.36 -11.14 19.21
N TRP A 180 -18.62 -11.05 20.32
CA TRP A 180 -17.17 -10.78 20.34
C TRP A 180 -16.32 -11.74 19.50
N GLN A 181 -16.69 -13.03 19.43
CA GLN A 181 -16.03 -14.02 18.56
C GLN A 181 -16.18 -13.70 17.07
N LYS A 182 -17.28 -13.03 16.68
CA LYS A 182 -17.47 -12.55 15.30
C LYS A 182 -16.55 -11.37 14.98
N LEU A 183 -16.23 -10.52 15.96
CA LEU A 183 -15.32 -9.38 15.75
C LEU A 183 -13.92 -9.83 15.33
N MET A 184 -13.38 -10.90 15.94
CA MET A 184 -12.10 -11.48 15.52
C MET A 184 -12.15 -12.06 14.10
N LEU A 185 -13.24 -12.75 13.77
CA LEU A 185 -13.47 -13.29 12.43
C LEU A 185 -13.57 -12.16 11.38
N GLU A 186 -14.19 -11.03 11.71
CA GLU A 186 -14.32 -9.86 10.84
C GLU A 186 -12.96 -9.23 10.51
N HIS A 187 -12.04 -9.12 11.48
CA HIS A 187 -10.69 -8.61 11.23
C HIS A 187 -9.88 -9.58 10.37
N LEU A 188 -9.96 -10.89 10.64
CA LEU A 188 -9.32 -11.90 9.82
C LEU A 188 -9.86 -11.88 8.38
N ALA A 189 -11.18 -11.75 8.21
CA ALA A 189 -11.81 -11.62 6.91
C ALA A 189 -11.36 -10.34 6.19
N PHE A 190 -11.22 -9.23 6.91
CA PHE A 190 -10.73 -7.97 6.33
C PHE A 190 -9.29 -8.10 5.83
N VAL A 191 -8.39 -8.72 6.61
CA VAL A 191 -7.01 -9.00 6.17
C VAL A 191 -6.99 -9.90 4.94
N LEU A 192 -7.84 -10.93 4.89
CA LEU A 192 -7.95 -11.83 3.74
C LEU A 192 -8.46 -11.09 2.49
N ILE A 193 -9.50 -10.26 2.62
CA ILE A 193 -10.01 -9.43 1.52
C ILE A 193 -8.94 -8.48 1.00
N LEU A 194 -8.16 -7.88 1.90
CA LEU A 194 -7.07 -6.98 1.53
C LEU A 194 -5.97 -7.73 0.77
N GLY A 195 -5.53 -8.90 1.26
CA GLY A 195 -4.55 -9.72 0.54
C GLY A 195 -5.05 -10.24 -0.81
N LEU A 196 -6.34 -10.58 -0.91
CA LEU A 196 -6.97 -10.97 -2.19
C LEU A 196 -6.99 -9.78 -3.17
N TYR A 197 -7.32 -8.59 -2.67
CA TYR A 197 -7.30 -7.37 -3.47
C TYR A 197 -5.88 -7.06 -3.98
N GLU A 198 -4.86 -7.12 -3.12
CA GLU A 198 -3.46 -6.91 -3.51
C GLU A 198 -3.00 -7.93 -4.56
N TYR A 199 -3.35 -9.20 -4.39
CA TYR A 199 -3.05 -10.25 -5.37
C TYR A 199 -3.67 -9.93 -6.74
N PHE A 200 -4.95 -9.55 -6.77
CA PHE A 200 -5.62 -9.18 -8.01
C PHE A 200 -5.04 -7.92 -8.64
N TYR A 201 -4.70 -6.92 -7.83
CA TYR A 201 -4.08 -5.69 -8.31
C TYR A 201 -2.71 -5.99 -8.93
N TYR A 202 -1.92 -6.84 -8.28
CA TYR A 202 -0.62 -7.26 -8.79
C TYR A 202 -0.73 -7.96 -10.15
N GLU A 203 -1.57 -9.00 -10.25
CA GLU A 203 -1.76 -9.76 -11.49
C GLU A 203 -2.38 -8.94 -12.63
N ALA A 204 -3.35 -8.08 -12.31
CA ALA A 204 -4.09 -7.35 -13.32
C ALA A 204 -3.39 -6.07 -13.80
N ILE A 205 -2.68 -5.38 -12.91
CA ILE A 205 -2.10 -4.06 -13.17
C ILE A 205 -0.57 -4.13 -13.21
N ILE A 206 0.06 -4.57 -12.12
CA ILE A 206 1.53 -4.49 -11.98
C ILE A 206 2.22 -5.42 -12.97
N TYR A 207 1.79 -6.68 -13.07
CA TYR A 207 2.43 -7.66 -13.94
C TYR A 207 2.26 -7.36 -15.43
N LYS A 208 1.16 -6.67 -15.78
CA LYS A 208 0.87 -6.31 -17.18
C LYS A 208 1.51 -5.01 -17.61
N TYR A 209 2.00 -4.20 -16.70
CA TYR A 209 2.60 -2.91 -17.03
C TYR A 209 3.77 -3.08 -18.01
N GLU A 210 3.77 -2.28 -19.07
CA GLU A 210 4.83 -2.31 -20.08
C GLU A 210 5.89 -1.23 -19.76
N THR A 211 7.11 -1.67 -19.47
CA THR A 211 8.28 -0.80 -19.33
C THR A 211 8.78 -0.30 -20.69
N ILE A 212 9.75 0.62 -20.70
CA ILE A 212 10.41 1.10 -21.93
C ILE A 212 10.81 -0.09 -22.82
N SER A 213 10.36 -0.07 -24.07
CA SER A 213 10.66 -1.10 -25.06
C SER A 213 12.08 -0.98 -25.60
N THR A 214 12.59 -2.07 -26.19
CA THR A 214 13.90 -2.05 -26.86
C THR A 214 13.94 -1.08 -28.04
N ALA A 215 12.82 -0.88 -28.74
CA ALA A 215 12.73 0.06 -29.86
C ALA A 215 12.85 1.52 -29.39
N GLU A 216 12.16 1.88 -28.31
CA GLU A 216 12.31 3.19 -27.64
C GLU A 216 13.76 3.41 -27.21
N LEU A 217 14.39 2.38 -26.65
CA LEU A 217 15.77 2.47 -26.19
C LEU A 217 16.77 2.62 -27.35
N ASN A 218 16.58 1.88 -28.44
CA ASN A 218 17.42 2.00 -29.63
C ASN A 218 17.35 3.41 -30.22
N LYS A 219 16.15 3.98 -30.32
CA LYS A 219 15.95 5.39 -30.72
C LYS A 219 16.75 6.33 -29.80
N TYR A 220 16.60 6.17 -28.48
CA TYR A 220 17.29 7.00 -27.49
C TYR A 220 18.83 6.96 -27.62
N ILE A 221 19.40 5.76 -27.77
CA ILE A 221 20.85 5.57 -27.96
C ILE A 221 21.32 6.17 -29.28
N VAL A 222 20.61 5.87 -30.38
CA VAL A 222 20.97 6.32 -31.73
C VAL A 222 20.90 7.84 -31.81
N ASP A 223 19.87 8.48 -31.25
CA ASP A 223 19.80 9.94 -31.15
C ASP A 223 20.97 10.54 -30.40
N GLY A 224 21.38 9.93 -29.28
CA GLY A 224 22.58 10.34 -28.53
C GLY A 224 23.86 10.27 -29.38
N LEU A 225 24.03 9.19 -30.14
CA LEU A 225 25.18 9.02 -31.04
C LEU A 225 25.16 9.99 -32.22
N TYR A 226 24.00 10.29 -32.80
CA TYR A 226 23.91 11.29 -33.87
C TYR A 226 24.18 12.72 -33.37
N GLN A 227 23.84 13.04 -32.12
CA GLN A 227 24.22 14.32 -31.51
C GLN A 227 25.74 14.51 -31.42
N CYS A 228 26.50 13.43 -31.23
CA CYS A 228 27.96 13.48 -31.27
C CYS A 228 28.53 13.88 -32.64
N VAL A 229 27.95 13.34 -33.70
CA VAL A 229 28.41 13.57 -35.07
C VAL A 229 28.01 14.95 -35.58
N ALA A 230 26.87 15.48 -35.10
CA ALA A 230 26.34 16.77 -35.51
C ALA A 230 27.04 17.97 -34.84
N ARG A 231 27.78 17.77 -33.74
CA ARG A 231 28.58 18.80 -33.04
C ARG A 231 29.99 18.89 -33.61
#